data_AF-A0A0G4NAJ3-F1
#
_entry.id   AF-A0A0G4NAJ3-F1
#
_cell.length_a   1.000
_cell.length_b   1.000
_cell.length_c   1.000
_cell.angle_alpha   90.00
_cell.angle_beta   90.00
_cell.angle_gamma   90.00
#
_symmetry.space_group_name_H-M   'P 1'
#
loop_
_entity.id
_entity.type
_entity.pdbx_description
1 polymer ?
#
loop_
_entity_poly.entity_id
_entity_poly.type
_entity_poly.pdbx_seq_one_letter_code
_entity_poly.pdbx_strand_id
1 'polypeptide(L)'
;MFIKIVEELTRRENEQREARNGEDQPTKRRKTESKLQRLLDLKPRWDAFTRSLDQFEIQMSGGSGAFAFSFVEGNIVKAARNGDWVLLDEINLASPDTLESIADLLTGPAETPSILLSETGEIQRIKAHPNFRMFGAMNPATDIGKRDLPIGIRSRFTEIYVDSPDRDVKDLLTIVKTYLKGSGTRDDKAADDIARLYLDTKLRAEEKSLVDGANEVPHFSLRTLTRVLSYVNH
;
A
#
# COMPACT_ATOMS: atom_id res chain seq x y z
N MET A 1 -33.64 -14.90 21.96
CA MET A 1 -33.86 -16.30 22.44
C MET A 1 -32.69 -16.81 23.29
N PHE A 2 -31.44 -16.64 22.85
CA PHE A 2 -30.23 -17.06 23.57
C PHE A 2 -30.08 -16.43 24.98
N ILE A 3 -30.27 -15.11 25.11
CA ILE A 3 -30.16 -14.39 26.39
C ILE A 3 -31.12 -14.96 27.45
N LYS A 4 -32.39 -15.19 27.09
CA LYS A 4 -33.40 -15.79 27.98
C LYS A 4 -32.99 -17.18 28.49
N ILE A 5 -32.35 -17.99 27.63
CA ILE A 5 -31.87 -19.34 28.00
C ILE A 5 -30.70 -19.25 29.00
N VAL A 6 -29.78 -18.31 28.79
CA VAL A 6 -28.65 -18.09 29.71
C VAL A 6 -29.14 -17.56 31.06
N GLU A 7 -30.05 -16.59 31.06
CA GLU A 7 -30.67 -16.03 32.27
C GLU A 7 -31.41 -17.09 33.09
N GLU A 8 -32.21 -17.93 32.43
CA GLU A 8 -32.97 -18.98 33.11
C GLU A 8 -32.07 -20.08 33.68
N LEU A 9 -30.99 -20.46 32.97
CA LEU A 9 -30.01 -21.42 33.48
C LEU A 9 -29.18 -20.85 34.64
N THR A 10 -28.83 -19.56 34.58
CA THR A 10 -28.14 -18.87 35.68
C THR A 10 -29.01 -18.82 36.92
N ARG A 11 -30.31 -18.53 36.75
CA ARG A 11 -31.28 -18.54 37.85
C ARG A 11 -31.39 -19.92 38.50
N ARG A 12 -31.52 -20.98 37.70
CA ARG A 12 -31.61 -22.37 38.20
C ARG A 12 -30.33 -22.83 38.91
N GLU A 13 -29.14 -22.42 38.46
CA GLU A 13 -27.88 -22.81 39.11
C GLU A 13 -27.67 -22.05 40.44
N ASN A 14 -28.15 -20.81 40.54
CA ASN A 14 -28.17 -20.05 41.79
C ASN A 14 -29.18 -20.64 42.80
N GLU A 15 -30.41 -20.96 42.37
CA GLU A 15 -31.43 -21.63 43.20
C GLU A 15 -30.91 -22.98 43.74
N GLN A 16 -30.18 -23.76 42.92
CA GLN A 16 -29.56 -25.03 43.35
C GLN A 16 -28.35 -24.85 44.29
N ARG A 17 -27.61 -23.74 44.20
CA ARG A 17 -26.54 -23.39 45.14
C ARG A 17 -27.10 -22.98 46.49
N GLU A 18 -28.17 -22.18 46.51
CA GLU A 18 -28.86 -21.76 47.73
C GLU A 18 -29.48 -22.95 48.46
N ALA A 19 -30.10 -23.89 47.75
CA ALA A 19 -30.64 -25.12 48.33
C ALA A 19 -29.57 -26.06 48.91
N ARG A 20 -28.34 -26.03 48.38
CA ARG A 20 -27.21 -26.85 48.88
C ARG A 20 -26.50 -26.27 50.08
N ASN A 21 -26.53 -24.95 50.27
CA ASN A 21 -25.95 -24.31 51.46
C ASN A 21 -26.72 -24.63 52.76
N GLY A 22 -27.88 -25.30 52.68
CA GLY A 22 -28.65 -25.78 53.83
C GLY A 22 -28.36 -27.22 54.28
N GLU A 23 -27.60 -28.03 53.51
CA GLU A 23 -27.31 -29.42 53.84
C GLU A 23 -25.80 -29.72 53.72
N ASP A 24 -25.14 -29.88 54.87
CA ASP A 24 -23.73 -30.26 55.00
C ASP A 24 -23.48 -31.70 54.52
N GLN A 25 -23.11 -31.90 53.25
CA GLN A 25 -22.47 -33.15 52.80
C GLN A 25 -21.64 -32.99 51.50
N PRO A 26 -20.37 -33.45 51.46
CA PRO A 26 -19.52 -33.27 50.29
C PRO A 26 -19.69 -34.43 49.30
N THR A 27 -20.27 -34.18 48.12
CA THR A 27 -20.25 -35.14 47.02
C THR A 27 -19.15 -34.80 46.01
N LYS A 28 -18.23 -35.76 45.80
CA LYS A 28 -17.18 -35.70 44.78
C LYS A 28 -17.81 -35.63 43.38
N ARG A 29 -17.81 -34.45 42.75
CA ARG A 29 -18.22 -34.29 41.34
C ARG A 29 -17.00 -34.09 40.45
N ARG A 30 -16.86 -34.99 39.47
CA ARG A 30 -15.94 -34.86 38.33
C ARG A 30 -16.17 -33.52 37.64
N LYS A 31 -15.09 -32.77 37.37
CA LYS A 31 -15.10 -31.50 36.64
C LYS A 31 -15.45 -31.72 35.16
N THR A 32 -16.70 -31.98 34.85
CA THR A 32 -17.26 -31.69 33.51
C THR A 32 -17.75 -30.26 33.53
N GLU A 33 -17.27 -29.43 32.59
CA GLU A 33 -17.74 -28.05 32.41
C GLU A 33 -19.28 -28.01 32.41
N SER A 34 -19.85 -27.13 33.25
CA SER A 34 -21.30 -27.01 33.31
C SER A 34 -21.81 -26.45 31.98
N LYS A 35 -23.03 -26.86 31.61
CA LYS A 35 -23.71 -26.37 30.40
C LYS A 35 -23.82 -24.83 30.41
N LEU A 36 -23.91 -24.22 31.59
CA LEU A 36 -23.91 -22.76 31.75
C LEU A 36 -22.55 -22.15 31.37
N GLN A 37 -21.44 -22.73 31.83
CA GLN A 37 -20.09 -22.27 31.52
C GLN A 37 -19.87 -22.18 30.00
N ARG A 38 -20.22 -23.25 29.28
CA ARG A 38 -20.11 -23.28 27.80
C ARG A 38 -20.96 -22.22 27.10
N LEU A 39 -22.16 -21.94 27.62
CA LEU A 39 -23.03 -20.92 27.05
C LEU A 39 -22.53 -19.51 27.35
N LEU A 40 -21.93 -19.28 28.52
CA LEU A 40 -21.27 -18.02 28.85
C LEU A 40 -20.05 -17.77 27.96
N ASP A 41 -19.26 -18.81 27.70
CA ASP A 41 -18.11 -18.72 26.77
C ASP A 41 -18.54 -18.43 25.33
N LEU A 42 -19.75 -18.88 24.94
CA LEU A 42 -20.35 -18.61 23.63
C LEU A 42 -21.06 -17.26 23.54
N LYS A 43 -21.34 -16.59 24.66
CA LYS A 43 -22.09 -15.33 24.70
C LYS A 43 -21.44 -14.22 23.87
N PRO A 44 -20.11 -13.96 23.93
CA PRO A 44 -19.49 -12.93 23.11
C PRO A 44 -19.65 -13.18 21.61
N ARG A 45 -19.59 -14.45 21.17
CA ARG A 45 -19.80 -14.83 19.77
C ARG A 45 -21.25 -14.59 19.33
N TRP A 46 -22.21 -14.88 20.20
CA TRP A 46 -23.63 -14.62 19.95
C TRP A 46 -23.96 -13.12 19.91
N ASP A 47 -23.33 -12.32 20.78
CA ASP A 47 -23.49 -10.86 20.76
C ASP A 47 -22.94 -10.26 19.46
N ALA A 48 -21.78 -10.74 18.99
CA ALA A 48 -21.21 -10.34 17.69
C ALA A 48 -22.09 -10.77 16.51
N PHE A 49 -22.60 -12.01 16.53
CA PHE A 49 -23.51 -12.51 15.50
C PHE A 49 -24.81 -11.70 15.43
N THR A 50 -25.38 -11.32 16.57
CA THR A 50 -26.63 -10.53 16.63
C THR A 50 -26.43 -9.17 15.98
N ARG A 51 -25.31 -8.48 16.27
CA ARG A 51 -24.98 -7.20 15.62
C ARG A 51 -24.83 -7.33 14.11
N SER A 52 -24.19 -8.41 13.65
CA SER A 52 -24.05 -8.69 12.21
C SER A 52 -25.41 -8.95 11.55
N LEU A 53 -26.32 -9.62 12.25
CA LEU A 53 -27.69 -9.86 11.78
C LEU A 53 -28.49 -8.55 11.68
N ASP A 54 -28.41 -7.68 12.68
CA ASP A 54 -29.08 -6.37 12.67
C ASP A 54 -28.59 -5.51 11.50
N GLN A 55 -27.28 -5.50 11.25
CA GLN A 55 -26.68 -4.79 10.11
C GLN A 55 -27.13 -5.37 8.77
N PHE A 56 -27.26 -6.69 8.68
CA PHE A 56 -27.74 -7.39 7.49
C PHE A 56 -29.23 -7.11 7.20
N GLU A 57 -30.09 -7.08 8.23
CA GLU A 57 -31.50 -6.71 8.08
C GLU A 57 -31.65 -5.27 7.57
N ILE A 58 -30.84 -4.33 8.08
CA ILE A 58 -30.81 -2.95 7.60
C ILE A 58 -30.45 -2.92 6.10
N GLN A 59 -29.43 -3.67 5.67
CA GLN A 59 -29.03 -3.76 4.26
C GLN A 59 -30.13 -4.38 3.37
N MET A 60 -30.85 -5.39 3.86
CA MET A 60 -31.92 -6.07 3.11
C MET A 60 -33.20 -5.24 3.02
N SER A 61 -33.49 -4.41 4.02
CA SER A 61 -34.67 -3.54 4.02
C SER A 61 -34.64 -2.43 2.95
N GLY A 62 -33.46 -2.17 2.36
CA GLY A 62 -33.23 -1.20 1.27
C GLY A 62 -33.79 -1.57 -0.12
N GLY A 63 -34.43 -2.74 -0.27
CA GLY A 63 -35.13 -3.15 -1.50
C GLY A 63 -34.25 -3.88 -2.52
N SER A 64 -34.89 -4.78 -3.28
CA SER A 64 -34.29 -5.76 -4.21
C SER A 64 -33.56 -5.20 -5.46
N GLY A 65 -33.42 -3.87 -5.55
CA GLY A 65 -32.63 -3.18 -6.58
C GLY A 65 -31.35 -2.53 -6.04
N ALA A 66 -31.09 -2.63 -4.73
CA ALA A 66 -29.84 -2.19 -4.13
C ALA A 66 -28.74 -3.14 -4.58
N PHE A 67 -27.97 -2.74 -5.60
CA PHE A 67 -26.69 -3.36 -5.91
C PHE A 67 -25.94 -3.59 -4.59
N ALA A 68 -25.69 -4.85 -4.24
CA ALA A 68 -24.90 -5.19 -3.07
C ALA A 68 -23.47 -4.71 -3.33
N PHE A 69 -23.18 -3.47 -2.98
CA PHE A 69 -21.85 -2.91 -3.07
C PHE A 69 -20.97 -3.66 -2.07
N SER A 70 -20.08 -4.50 -2.58
CA SER A 70 -19.04 -5.11 -1.77
C SER A 70 -17.90 -4.12 -1.64
N PHE A 71 -17.43 -3.89 -0.42
CA PHE A 71 -16.15 -3.22 -0.22
C PHE A 71 -15.05 -4.06 -0.86
N VAL A 72 -14.24 -3.43 -1.71
CA VAL A 72 -13.05 -4.05 -2.30
C VAL A 72 -11.85 -3.41 -1.64
N GLU A 73 -11.08 -4.23 -0.93
CA GLU A 73 -9.88 -3.77 -0.26
C GLU A 73 -8.84 -3.28 -1.28
N GLY A 74 -8.36 -2.05 -1.07
CA GLY A 74 -7.37 -1.41 -1.92
C GLY A 74 -6.00 -2.09 -1.89
N ASN A 75 -5.22 -1.92 -2.96
CA ASN A 75 -3.91 -2.57 -3.10
C ASN A 75 -2.92 -2.15 -2.01
N ILE A 76 -2.97 -0.88 -1.56
CA ILE A 76 -2.11 -0.37 -0.49
C ILE A 76 -2.40 -1.09 0.83
N VAL A 77 -3.67 -1.35 1.13
CA VAL A 77 -4.07 -2.04 2.37
C VAL A 77 -3.61 -3.50 2.35
N LYS A 78 -3.80 -4.19 1.22
CA LYS A 78 -3.30 -5.56 1.02
C LYS A 78 -1.79 -5.62 1.20
N ALA A 79 -1.06 -4.69 0.57
CA ALA A 79 0.39 -4.61 0.69
C ALA A 79 0.83 -4.34 2.13
N ALA A 80 0.14 -3.44 2.84
CA ALA A 80 0.39 -3.17 4.26
C ALA A 80 0.19 -4.42 5.13
N ARG A 81 -0.83 -5.24 4.85
CA ARG A 81 -1.07 -6.50 5.57
C ARG A 81 -0.01 -7.56 5.28
N ASN A 82 0.40 -7.70 4.02
CA ASN A 82 1.33 -8.75 3.57
C ASN A 82 2.81 -8.38 3.79
N GLY A 83 3.12 -7.09 3.97
CA GLY A 83 4.50 -6.61 4.00
C GLY A 83 5.12 -6.43 2.62
N ASP A 84 4.29 -6.25 1.60
CA ASP A 84 4.75 -5.99 0.24
C ASP A 84 5.33 -4.59 0.12
N TRP A 85 6.11 -4.37 -0.94
CA TRP A 85 6.65 -3.06 -1.25
C TRP A 85 5.70 -2.31 -2.17
N VAL A 86 5.45 -1.05 -1.86
CA VAL A 86 4.58 -0.17 -2.65
C VAL A 86 5.42 0.94 -3.25
N LEU A 87 5.33 1.10 -4.58
CA LEU A 87 5.87 2.25 -5.29
C LEU A 87 4.73 3.16 -5.71
N LEU A 88 4.72 4.38 -5.21
CA LEU A 88 3.84 5.46 -5.63
C LEU A 88 4.54 6.22 -6.75
N ASP A 89 4.17 5.91 -7.99
CA ASP A 89 4.70 6.62 -9.15
C ASP A 89 4.00 7.98 -9.32
N GLU A 90 4.75 8.97 -9.78
CA GLU A 90 4.28 10.36 -10.00
C GLU A 90 3.47 10.93 -8.82
N ILE A 91 3.93 10.70 -7.59
CA ILE A 91 3.19 11.03 -6.35
C ILE A 91 2.79 12.52 -6.26
N ASN A 92 3.55 13.39 -6.91
CA ASN A 92 3.32 14.83 -6.98
C ASN A 92 2.08 15.22 -7.81
N LEU A 93 1.54 14.32 -8.64
CA LEU A 93 0.32 14.55 -9.42
C LEU A 93 -0.96 14.29 -8.61
N ALA A 94 -0.86 13.53 -7.52
CA ALA A 94 -2.00 13.22 -6.66
C ALA A 94 -2.56 14.47 -5.95
N SER A 95 -3.86 14.43 -5.61
CA SER A 95 -4.45 15.51 -4.81
C SER A 95 -3.95 15.45 -3.35
N PRO A 96 -3.84 16.59 -2.65
CA PRO A 96 -3.46 16.61 -1.24
C PRO A 96 -4.33 15.69 -0.37
N ASP A 97 -5.65 15.69 -0.58
CA ASP A 97 -6.59 14.84 0.17
C ASP A 97 -6.28 13.35 0.00
N THR A 98 -5.86 12.92 -1.19
CA THR A 98 -5.45 11.52 -1.44
C THR A 98 -4.16 11.20 -0.70
N LEU A 99 -3.21 12.15 -0.65
CA LEU A 99 -1.95 11.95 0.06
C LEU A 99 -2.14 11.92 1.58
N GLU A 100 -3.08 12.70 2.11
CA GLU A 100 -3.44 12.65 3.53
C GLU A 100 -3.99 11.27 3.92
N SER A 101 -4.73 10.59 3.02
CA SER A 101 -5.25 9.25 3.29
C SER A 101 -4.16 8.19 3.51
N ILE A 102 -2.94 8.42 2.99
CA ILE A 102 -1.79 7.53 3.16
C ILE A 102 -0.75 8.08 4.17
N ALA A 103 -1.00 9.25 4.77
CA ALA A 103 -0.07 9.88 5.70
C ALA A 103 0.18 9.02 6.95
N ASP A 104 -0.82 8.25 7.38
CA ASP A 104 -0.71 7.33 8.52
C ASP A 104 0.17 6.10 8.23
N LEU A 105 0.43 5.81 6.96
CA LEU A 105 1.41 4.80 6.53
C LEU A 105 2.82 5.37 6.39
N LEU A 106 2.95 6.70 6.42
CA LEU A 106 4.21 7.45 6.36
C LEU A 106 4.64 7.87 7.77
N THR A 107 4.71 6.91 8.67
CA THR A 107 5.20 7.14 10.03
C THR A 107 6.71 6.95 10.11
N GLY A 108 7.35 7.68 11.03
CA GLY A 108 8.79 7.58 11.26
C GLY A 108 9.21 6.23 11.85
N PRO A 109 10.52 5.95 11.93
CA PRO A 109 11.05 4.64 12.35
C PRO A 109 10.71 4.22 13.79
N ALA A 110 10.22 5.15 14.62
CA ALA A 110 9.80 4.89 15.99
C ALA A 110 8.36 4.35 16.10
N GLU A 111 7.57 4.44 15.04
CA GLU A 111 6.14 4.10 15.04
C GLU A 111 5.84 3.02 14.01
N THR A 112 4.96 2.08 14.36
CA THR A 112 4.45 1.10 13.40
C THR A 112 3.42 1.75 12.47
N PRO A 113 3.64 1.76 11.14
CA PRO A 113 2.68 2.32 10.20
C PRO A 113 1.33 1.63 10.33
N SER A 114 0.24 2.37 10.19
CA SER A 114 -1.10 1.81 10.28
C SER A 114 -2.08 2.58 9.42
N ILE A 115 -3.13 1.93 8.93
CA ILE A 115 -4.21 2.60 8.21
C ILE A 115 -5.54 2.31 8.89
N LEU A 116 -6.39 3.33 8.97
CA LEU A 116 -7.74 3.22 9.50
C LEU A 116 -8.73 3.02 8.34
N LEU A 117 -9.47 1.93 8.36
CA LEU A 117 -10.60 1.71 7.45
C LEU A 117 -11.89 2.00 8.18
N SER A 118 -12.74 2.84 7.59
CA SER A 118 -14.05 3.22 8.13
C SER A 118 -15.20 2.93 7.15
N GLU A 119 -14.87 2.66 5.89
CA GLU A 119 -15.78 2.50 4.75
C GLU A 119 -16.55 1.18 4.79
N THR A 120 -16.14 0.23 5.64
CA THR A 120 -16.81 -1.07 5.82
C THR A 120 -17.97 -1.03 6.83
N GLY A 121 -18.20 0.12 7.48
CA GLY A 121 -19.14 0.26 8.59
C GLY A 121 -18.59 -0.21 9.94
N GLU A 122 -17.49 -0.98 9.93
CA GLU A 122 -16.68 -1.28 11.11
C GLU A 122 -15.38 -0.49 11.05
N ILE A 123 -15.08 0.26 12.11
CA ILE A 123 -13.82 1.00 12.22
C ILE A 123 -12.71 -0.02 12.53
N GLN A 124 -11.89 -0.33 11.53
CA GLN A 124 -10.79 -1.27 11.64
C GLN A 124 -9.44 -0.56 11.47
N ARG A 125 -8.56 -0.66 12.48
CA ARG A 125 -7.18 -0.20 12.37
C ARG A 125 -6.26 -1.35 11.97
N ILE A 126 -5.64 -1.24 10.81
CA ILE A 126 -4.73 -2.23 10.26
C ILE A 126 -3.30 -1.77 10.55
N LYS A 127 -2.56 -2.57 11.32
CA LYS A 127 -1.12 -2.35 11.50
C LYS A 127 -0.37 -2.92 10.30
N ALA A 128 0.51 -2.13 9.72
CA ALA A 128 1.37 -2.58 8.64
C ALA A 128 2.35 -3.64 9.13
N HIS A 129 2.66 -4.59 8.26
CA HIS A 129 3.64 -5.63 8.50
C HIS A 129 5.05 -5.03 8.66
N PRO A 130 5.95 -5.60 9.50
CA PRO A 130 7.29 -5.05 9.71
C PRO A 130 8.17 -4.92 8.45
N ASN A 131 7.91 -5.74 7.44
CA ASN A 131 8.61 -5.71 6.14
C ASN A 131 7.97 -4.78 5.10
N PHE A 132 6.83 -4.16 5.41
CA PHE A 132 6.19 -3.20 4.53
C PHE A 132 7.15 -2.04 4.25
N ARG A 133 7.26 -1.64 2.98
CA ARG A 133 8.06 -0.50 2.54
C ARG A 133 7.25 0.30 1.54
N MET A 134 7.30 1.62 1.67
CA MET A 134 6.67 2.52 0.72
C MET A 134 7.71 3.46 0.12
N PHE A 135 7.72 3.52 -1.21
CA PHE A 135 8.59 4.38 -2.00
C PHE A 135 7.72 5.34 -2.80
N GLY A 136 8.13 6.59 -2.90
CA GLY A 136 7.54 7.56 -3.81
C GLY A 136 8.54 7.92 -4.89
N ALA A 137 8.12 7.85 -6.15
CA ALA A 137 8.84 8.42 -7.27
C ALA A 137 8.15 9.72 -7.69
N MET A 138 8.95 10.74 -7.98
CA MET A 138 8.48 12.00 -8.53
C MET A 138 9.42 12.41 -9.66
N ASN A 139 8.84 12.93 -10.74
CA ASN A 139 9.61 13.58 -11.76
C ASN A 139 10.03 14.97 -11.26
N PRO A 140 11.29 15.40 -11.48
CA PRO A 140 11.72 16.75 -11.10
C PRO A 140 10.83 17.79 -11.79
N ALA A 141 10.48 18.85 -11.06
CA ALA A 141 9.53 19.89 -11.44
C ALA A 141 10.02 20.81 -12.59
N THR A 142 10.35 20.21 -13.73
CA THR A 142 10.86 20.86 -14.94
C THR A 142 9.76 21.23 -15.93
N ASP A 143 8.54 20.71 -15.75
CA ASP A 143 7.40 21.02 -16.60
C ASP A 143 6.41 22.01 -15.96
N ILE A 144 5.77 22.78 -16.83
CA ILE A 144 4.68 23.71 -16.54
C ILE A 144 3.58 22.94 -15.79
N GLY A 145 3.27 23.37 -14.56
CA GLY A 145 2.27 22.70 -13.70
C GLY A 145 2.74 22.28 -12.31
N LYS A 146 3.94 22.74 -11.88
CA LYS A 146 4.58 22.56 -10.56
C LYS A 146 3.59 22.35 -9.40
N ARG A 147 3.29 21.10 -9.10
CA ARG A 147 2.72 20.68 -7.82
C ARG A 147 3.85 20.10 -7.01
N ASP A 148 4.39 20.92 -6.10
CA ASP A 148 5.28 20.39 -5.07
C ASP A 148 4.46 19.49 -4.14
N LEU A 149 5.13 18.51 -3.55
CA LEU A 149 4.50 17.67 -2.54
C LEU A 149 4.10 18.54 -1.33
N PRO A 150 2.89 18.37 -0.77
CA PRO A 150 2.48 19.10 0.43
C PRO A 150 3.52 18.94 1.55
N ILE A 151 3.85 20.03 2.24
CA ILE A 151 4.94 20.06 3.25
C ILE A 151 4.76 18.96 4.31
N GLY A 152 3.52 18.69 4.72
CA GLY A 152 3.20 17.66 5.73
C GLY A 152 3.47 16.22 5.28
N ILE A 153 3.40 15.95 3.98
CA ILE A 153 3.73 14.64 3.40
C ILE A 153 5.23 14.59 3.09
N ARG A 154 5.76 15.68 2.53
CA ARG A 154 7.18 15.82 2.19
C ARG A 154 8.09 15.59 3.38
N SER A 155 7.75 16.14 4.54
CA SER A 155 8.53 15.98 5.78
C SER A 155 8.56 14.55 6.33
N ARG A 156 7.64 13.68 5.88
CA ARG A 156 7.58 12.27 6.27
C ARG A 156 8.41 11.37 5.37
N PHE A 157 8.82 11.86 4.21
CA PHE A 157 9.72 11.15 3.30
C PHE A 157 11.18 11.54 3.54
N THR A 158 12.07 10.61 3.23
CA THR A 158 13.48 10.92 2.98
C THR A 158 13.66 11.09 1.48
N GLU A 159 13.94 12.32 1.03
CA GLU A 159 14.12 12.62 -0.39
C GLU A 159 15.55 12.30 -0.83
N ILE A 160 15.66 11.55 -1.93
CA ILE A 160 16.93 11.26 -2.59
C ILE A 160 16.81 11.76 -4.02
N TYR A 161 17.66 12.71 -4.38
CA TYR A 161 17.76 13.19 -5.74
C TYR A 161 18.70 12.29 -6.54
N VAL A 162 18.19 11.74 -7.64
CA VAL A 162 18.97 10.89 -8.55
C VAL A 162 19.27 11.71 -9.80
N ASP A 163 20.53 12.07 -9.98
CA ASP A 163 20.99 12.70 -11.21
C ASP A 163 20.87 11.74 -12.39
N SER A 164 20.65 12.30 -13.58
CA SER A 164 20.66 11.50 -14.80
C SER A 164 22.06 10.90 -15.01
N PRO A 165 22.17 9.58 -15.28
CA PRO A 165 23.46 8.90 -15.43
C PRO A 165 24.18 9.28 -16.73
N ASP A 166 23.53 10.06 -17.59
CA ASP A 166 24.09 10.56 -18.84
C ASP A 166 24.94 11.83 -18.68
N ARG A 167 25.23 12.23 -17.42
CA ARG A 167 26.19 13.29 -17.11
C ARG A 167 27.63 12.82 -17.06
N ASP A 168 27.87 11.58 -16.63
CA ASP A 168 29.21 10.96 -16.67
C ASP A 168 29.32 10.08 -17.91
N VAL A 169 30.35 10.33 -18.71
CA VAL A 169 30.70 9.52 -19.88
C VAL A 169 30.89 8.06 -19.48
N LYS A 170 31.48 7.77 -18.31
CA LYS A 170 31.74 6.40 -17.87
C LYS A 170 30.46 5.62 -17.56
N ASP A 171 29.50 6.27 -16.91
CA ASP A 171 28.21 5.67 -16.60
C ASP A 171 27.40 5.45 -17.89
N LEU A 172 27.40 6.45 -18.78
CA LEU A 172 26.78 6.35 -20.09
C LEU A 172 27.38 5.19 -20.91
N LEU A 173 28.71 5.06 -20.95
CA LEU A 173 29.39 3.96 -21.63
C LEU A 173 28.97 2.60 -21.06
N THR A 174 28.86 2.49 -19.74
CA THR A 174 28.40 1.26 -19.08
C THR A 174 27.00 0.89 -19.54
N ILE A 175 26.09 1.87 -19.65
CA ILE A 175 24.74 1.66 -20.17
C ILE A 175 24.78 1.21 -21.64
N VAL A 176 25.49 1.94 -22.50
CA VAL A 176 25.56 1.63 -23.95
C VAL A 176 26.12 0.23 -24.18
N LYS A 177 27.23 -0.14 -23.52
CA LYS A 177 27.83 -1.48 -23.61
C LYS A 177 26.87 -2.58 -23.15
N THR A 178 26.14 -2.34 -22.07
CA THR A 178 25.14 -3.29 -21.56
C THR A 178 24.04 -3.55 -22.60
N TYR A 179 23.58 -2.51 -23.30
CA TYR A 179 22.57 -2.64 -24.34
C TYR A 179 23.09 -3.28 -25.62
N LEU A 180 24.35 -3.06 -25.99
CA LEU A 180 24.96 -3.66 -27.19
C LEU A 180 25.22 -5.17 -27.03
N LYS A 181 25.25 -5.71 -25.81
CA LYS A 181 25.52 -7.14 -25.49
C LYS A 181 26.82 -7.72 -26.08
N GLY A 182 27.66 -6.86 -26.67
CA GLY A 182 28.91 -7.22 -27.31
C GLY A 182 30.08 -7.13 -26.34
N SER A 183 31.00 -8.10 -26.42
CA SER A 183 32.23 -8.12 -25.62
C SER A 183 33.49 -7.96 -26.49
N GLY A 184 33.33 -7.54 -27.75
CA GLY A 184 34.44 -7.36 -28.69
C GLY A 184 35.03 -5.95 -28.66
N THR A 185 36.29 -5.82 -29.09
CA THR A 185 36.98 -4.52 -29.22
C THR A 185 36.32 -3.57 -30.24
N ARG A 186 35.53 -4.10 -31.19
CA ARG A 186 34.71 -3.31 -32.11
C ARG A 186 33.49 -2.70 -31.41
N ASP A 187 32.90 -3.43 -30.47
CA ASP A 187 31.73 -2.98 -29.71
C ASP A 187 32.12 -1.91 -28.71
N ASP A 188 33.32 -1.99 -28.13
CA ASP A 188 33.88 -0.94 -27.29
C ASP A 188 34.05 0.38 -28.05
N LYS A 189 34.59 0.33 -29.27
CA LYS A 189 34.72 1.54 -30.12
C LYS A 189 33.36 2.10 -30.51
N ALA A 190 32.42 1.25 -30.90
CA ALA A 190 31.07 1.68 -31.24
C ALA A 190 30.36 2.30 -30.02
N ALA A 191 30.54 1.74 -28.82
CA ALA A 191 29.99 2.29 -27.59
C ALA A 191 30.56 3.69 -27.29
N ASP A 192 31.87 3.87 -27.47
CA ASP A 192 32.54 5.16 -27.34
C ASP A 192 32.01 6.19 -28.33
N ASP A 193 31.86 5.83 -29.61
CA ASP A 193 31.35 6.70 -30.65
C ASP A 193 29.88 7.09 -30.39
N ILE A 194 29.04 6.14 -29.97
CA ILE A 194 27.63 6.36 -29.64
C ILE A 194 27.50 7.28 -28.42
N ALA A 195 28.28 7.06 -27.37
CA ALA A 195 28.24 7.88 -26.17
C ALA A 195 28.65 9.32 -26.47
N ARG A 196 29.72 9.52 -27.26
CA ARG A 196 30.15 10.86 -27.71
C ARG A 196 29.07 11.53 -28.55
N LEU A 197 28.51 10.81 -29.53
CA LEU A 197 27.43 11.34 -30.37
C LEU A 197 26.23 11.79 -29.55
N TYR A 198 25.81 10.99 -28.56
CA TYR A 198 24.70 11.33 -27.68
C TYR A 198 24.98 12.63 -26.90
N LEU A 199 26.16 12.73 -26.28
CA LEU A 199 26.53 13.90 -25.49
C LEU A 199 26.65 15.16 -26.34
N ASP A 200 27.30 15.08 -27.50
CA ASP A 200 27.43 16.20 -28.44
C ASP A 200 26.05 16.66 -28.94
N THR A 201 25.15 15.72 -29.24
CA THR A 201 23.79 16.04 -29.68
C THR A 201 22.99 16.71 -28.57
N LYS A 202 23.09 16.21 -27.34
CA LYS A 202 22.42 16.78 -26.18
C LYS A 202 22.92 18.20 -25.89
N LEU A 203 24.23 18.41 -25.88
CA LEU A 203 24.85 19.72 -25.66
C LEU A 203 24.41 20.73 -26.73
N ARG A 204 24.44 20.34 -28.00
CA ARG A 204 23.98 21.19 -29.12
C ARG A 204 22.50 21.55 -29.02
N ALA A 205 21.66 20.64 -28.53
CA ALA A 205 20.25 20.91 -28.27
C ALA A 205 20.06 21.89 -27.09
N GLU A 206 20.79 21.71 -25.99
CA GLU A 206 20.77 22.63 -24.83
C GLU A 206 21.25 24.04 -25.20
N GLU A 207 22.24 24.15 -26.10
CA GLU A 207 22.74 25.41 -26.66
C GLU A 207 21.80 26.03 -27.71
N LYS A 208 20.65 25.39 -28.01
CA LYS A 208 19.67 25.80 -29.04
C LYS A 208 20.27 25.92 -30.44
N SER A 209 21.34 25.18 -30.71
CA SER A 209 22.00 25.14 -32.03
C SER A 209 21.37 24.11 -32.97
N LEU A 210 20.50 23.24 -32.43
CA LEU A 210 19.68 22.30 -33.18
C LEU A 210 18.22 22.71 -33.07
N VAL A 211 17.54 22.75 -34.21
CA VAL A 211 16.10 22.98 -34.32
C VAL A 211 15.49 21.94 -35.24
N ASP A 212 14.26 21.56 -34.97
CA ASP A 212 13.49 20.69 -35.84
C ASP A 212 12.84 21.46 -37.02
N GLY A 213 12.05 20.76 -37.83
CA GLY A 213 11.34 21.39 -38.96
C GLY A 213 10.28 22.42 -38.57
N ALA A 214 9.91 22.50 -37.28
CA ALA A 214 8.99 23.47 -36.72
C ALA A 214 9.71 24.58 -35.93
N ASN A 215 11.05 24.63 -35.98
CA ASN A 215 11.90 25.56 -35.24
C ASN A 215 11.83 25.39 -33.71
N GLU A 216 11.45 24.20 -33.24
CA GLU A 216 11.46 23.82 -31.83
C GLU A 216 12.78 23.11 -31.47
N VAL A 217 13.22 23.28 -30.23
CA VAL A 217 14.45 22.65 -29.74
C VAL A 217 14.15 21.17 -29.40
N PRO A 218 14.82 20.21 -30.06
CA PRO A 218 14.56 18.79 -29.81
C PRO A 218 15.08 18.37 -28.43
N HIS A 219 14.27 17.60 -27.70
CA HIS A 219 14.67 17.04 -26.41
C HIS A 219 15.22 15.62 -26.55
N PHE A 220 16.52 15.44 -26.29
CA PHE A 220 17.18 14.15 -26.26
C PHE A 220 17.30 13.63 -24.84
N SER A 221 16.70 12.47 -24.57
CA SER A 221 16.74 11.83 -23.26
C SER A 221 17.46 10.48 -23.34
N LEU A 222 17.93 10.01 -22.19
CA LEU A 222 18.48 8.66 -22.06
C LEU A 222 17.48 7.59 -22.52
N ARG A 223 16.17 7.82 -22.33
CA ARG A 223 15.11 6.93 -22.81
C ARG A 223 15.06 6.86 -24.35
N THR A 224 15.36 7.96 -25.03
CA THR A 224 15.47 7.99 -26.50
C THR A 224 16.66 7.14 -26.93
N LEU A 225 17.82 7.32 -26.29
CA LEU A 225 19.02 6.53 -26.58
C LEU A 225 18.81 5.03 -26.35
N THR A 226 18.26 4.63 -25.20
CA THR A 226 18.04 3.21 -24.88
C THR A 226 17.04 2.55 -25.82
N ARG A 227 16.01 3.27 -26.27
CA ARG A 227 15.08 2.80 -27.31
C ARG A 227 15.76 2.57 -28.66
N VAL A 228 16.65 3.47 -29.07
CA VAL A 228 17.42 3.30 -30.31
C VAL A 228 18.33 2.08 -30.18
N LEU A 229 19.06 1.96 -29.07
CA LEU A 229 19.94 0.82 -28.81
C LEU A 229 19.18 -0.51 -28.75
N SER A 230 17.95 -0.53 -28.21
CA SER A 230 17.13 -1.75 -28.22
C SER A 230 16.72 -2.19 -29.62
N TYR A 231 16.58 -1.25 -30.57
CA TYR A 231 16.24 -1.56 -31.96
C TYR A 231 17.44 -2.13 -32.73
N VAL A 232 18.65 -1.68 -32.42
CA VAL A 232 19.90 -2.13 -33.08
C VAL A 232 20.23 -3.59 -32.76
N ASN A 233 19.73 -4.11 -31.63
CA ASN A 233 20.04 -5.46 -31.15
C ASN A 233 19.03 -6.53 -31.62
N HIS A 234 18.16 -6.19 -32.58
CA HIS A 234 17.17 -7.06 -33.20
C HIS A 234 17.46 -7.28 -34.69
#